data_AF-A0A0Q4BVV2-F1
#
_entry.id   AF-A0A0Q4BVV2-F1
#
_cell.length_a   1.000
_cell.length_b   1.000
_cell.length_c   1.000
_cell.angle_alpha   90.00
_cell.angle_beta   90.00
_cell.angle_gamma   90.00
#
_symmetry.space_group_name_H-M   'P 1'
#
loop_
_entity.id
_entity.type
_entity.pdbx_description
1 polymer ?
#
loop_
_entity_poly.entity_id
_entity_poly.type
_entity_poly.pdbx_seq_one_letter_code
_entity_poly.pdbx_strand_id
1 'polypeptide(L)'
;MAEQPDLISDLHDLDFARLLLAEMHDDLHGKVSRFRQLEDSVSAIGSRRSMIPGGEIAYAAWVEARSSFVHGNFVATVLLSQALAEQMLAAMLTMGLDGEPIPPKIDFRMTLKRCLARDMISQRDANDLERLMEMRNPLSHHRLIDDPSNLSRRVIDQRVSGEEHLRRDATFAISMAVRLLALPMIRLGD
;
A
#
# COMPACT_ATOMS: atom_id res chain seq x y z
N MET A 1 5.60 0.66 48.15
CA MET A 1 5.54 1.08 46.74
C MET A 1 6.78 0.47 46.09
N ALA A 2 6.61 -0.56 45.27
CA ALA A 2 7.73 -1.24 44.62
C ALA A 2 8.17 -0.39 43.41
N GLU A 3 9.44 -0.04 43.35
CA GLU A 3 10.05 0.64 42.21
C GLU A 3 9.97 -0.29 40.99
N GLN A 4 9.33 0.19 39.93
CA GLN A 4 9.31 -0.45 38.64
C GLN A 4 10.72 -0.29 38.05
N PRO A 5 11.46 -1.38 37.74
CA PRO A 5 12.78 -1.24 37.15
C PRO A 5 12.66 -0.49 35.83
N ASP A 6 13.61 0.42 35.59
CA ASP A 6 13.68 1.25 34.39
C ASP A 6 13.45 0.39 33.15
N LEU A 7 12.36 0.68 32.44
CA LEU A 7 11.94 0.02 31.20
C LEU A 7 12.81 0.41 30.00
N ILE A 8 13.83 1.24 30.23
CA ILE A 8 14.67 1.87 29.21
C ILE A 8 16.06 1.26 29.30
N SER A 9 16.56 0.78 28.17
CA SER A 9 17.83 0.07 28.04
C SER A 9 19.03 0.93 28.47
N ASP A 10 20.00 0.32 29.18
CA ASP A 10 21.30 0.93 29.57
C ASP A 10 22.24 1.26 28.39
N LEU A 11 21.79 1.06 27.15
CA LEU A 11 22.58 1.32 25.95
C LEU A 11 22.84 2.81 25.79
N HIS A 12 24.09 3.17 25.51
CA HIS A 12 24.44 4.55 25.21
C HIS A 12 23.97 4.89 23.78
N ASP A 13 23.74 6.18 23.50
CA ASP A 13 23.30 6.66 22.18
C ASP A 13 24.17 6.14 21.02
N LEU A 14 25.46 5.92 21.27
CA LEU A 14 26.39 5.36 20.29
C LEU A 14 26.05 3.90 19.92
N ASP A 15 25.57 3.11 20.87
CA ASP A 15 25.17 1.72 20.64
C ASP A 15 23.87 1.68 19.84
N PHE A 16 22.90 2.56 20.15
CA PHE A 16 21.71 2.73 19.33
C PHE A 16 22.04 3.19 17.90
N ALA A 17 22.96 4.14 17.73
CA ALA A 17 23.40 4.58 16.42
C ALA A 17 24.04 3.43 15.61
N ARG A 18 24.83 2.57 16.26
CA ARG A 18 25.43 1.38 15.63
C ARG A 18 24.36 0.37 15.20
N LEU A 19 23.36 0.13 16.03
CA LEU A 19 22.24 -0.76 15.69
C LEU A 19 21.46 -0.24 14.48
N LEU A 20 21.14 1.05 14.45
CA LEU A 20 20.47 1.68 13.30
C LEU A 20 21.31 1.59 12.02
N LEU A 21 22.63 1.81 12.12
CA LEU A 21 23.53 1.69 10.96
C LEU A 21 23.63 0.24 10.46
N ALA A 22 23.66 -0.74 11.36
CA ALA A 22 23.66 -2.15 10.98
C ALA A 22 22.34 -2.53 10.28
N GLU A 23 21.20 -2.14 10.84
CA GLU A 23 19.88 -2.35 10.24
C GLU A 23 19.73 -1.64 8.88
N MET A 24 20.36 -0.48 8.72
CA MET A 24 20.43 0.21 7.43
C MET A 24 21.30 -0.54 6.41
N HIS A 25 22.46 -1.03 6.85
CA HIS A 25 23.47 -1.65 6.00
C HIS A 25 23.04 -3.03 5.48
N ASP A 26 22.47 -3.88 6.33
CA ASP A 26 22.26 -5.31 6.03
C ASP A 26 21.31 -5.58 4.86
N ASP A 27 20.36 -4.67 4.60
CA ASP A 27 19.45 -4.72 3.43
C ASP A 27 19.61 -3.52 2.48
N LEU A 28 20.78 -2.86 2.48
CA LEU A 28 20.99 -1.69 1.63
C LEU A 28 20.77 -2.01 0.15
N HIS A 29 21.26 -3.17 -0.31
CA HIS A 29 21.08 -3.61 -1.68
C HIS A 29 19.60 -3.84 -2.03
N GLY A 30 18.83 -4.48 -1.14
CA GLY A 30 17.40 -4.69 -1.34
C GLY A 30 16.62 -3.38 -1.35
N LYS A 31 16.93 -2.44 -0.45
CA LYS A 31 16.36 -1.09 -0.42
C LYS A 31 16.60 -0.35 -1.73
N VAL A 32 17.84 -0.35 -2.24
CA VAL A 32 18.18 0.28 -3.53
C VAL A 32 17.42 -0.37 -4.69
N SER A 33 17.32 -1.70 -4.72
CA SER A 33 16.58 -2.41 -5.77
C SER A 33 15.09 -2.05 -5.77
N ARG A 34 14.46 -2.02 -4.59
CA ARG A 34 13.03 -1.68 -4.46
C ARG A 34 12.77 -0.20 -4.75
N PHE A 35 13.69 0.68 -4.37
CA PHE A 35 13.62 2.09 -4.71
C PHE A 35 13.67 2.29 -6.24
N ARG A 36 14.63 1.65 -6.93
CA ARG A 36 14.70 1.69 -8.41
C ARG A 36 13.42 1.20 -9.05
N GLN A 37 12.91 0.05 -8.61
CA GLN A 37 11.66 -0.51 -9.10
C GLN A 37 10.48 0.47 -8.96
N LEU A 38 10.38 1.16 -7.82
CA LEU A 38 9.34 2.15 -7.58
C LEU A 38 9.51 3.38 -8.47
N GLU A 39 10.72 3.92 -8.60
CA GLU A 39 10.99 5.09 -9.43
C GLU A 39 10.78 4.79 -10.93
N ASP A 40 11.16 3.60 -11.39
CA ASP A 40 10.87 3.13 -12.75
C ASP A 40 9.35 3.07 -12.99
N SER A 41 8.58 2.60 -12.01
CA SER A 41 7.12 2.52 -12.10
C SER A 41 6.45 3.89 -12.10
N VAL A 42 6.95 4.82 -11.28
CA VAL A 42 6.44 6.20 -11.21
C VAL A 42 6.81 6.99 -12.47
N SER A 43 8.04 6.87 -12.96
CA SER A 43 8.51 7.58 -14.15
C SER A 43 7.75 7.19 -15.42
N ALA A 44 7.30 5.94 -15.52
CA ALA A 44 6.47 5.44 -16.61
C ALA A 44 5.11 6.18 -16.74
N ILE A 45 4.65 6.87 -15.69
CA ILE A 45 3.40 7.64 -15.68
C ILE A 45 3.54 8.98 -16.42
N GLY A 46 4.77 9.48 -16.53
CA GLY A 46 5.12 10.77 -17.14
C GLY A 46 5.27 11.90 -16.12
N SER A 47 5.99 12.96 -16.50
CA SER A 47 6.36 14.09 -15.64
C SER A 47 5.22 15.04 -15.24
N ARG A 48 3.96 14.68 -15.54
CA ARG A 48 2.79 15.52 -15.22
C ARG A 48 2.45 15.34 -13.74
N ARG A 49 2.18 16.44 -13.04
CA ARG A 49 1.81 16.41 -11.63
C ARG A 49 0.42 15.78 -11.49
N SER A 50 0.35 14.59 -10.91
CA SER A 50 -0.92 14.00 -10.49
C SER A 50 -1.40 14.69 -9.22
N MET A 51 -2.69 15.06 -9.19
CA MET A 51 -3.34 15.38 -7.93
C MET A 51 -3.45 14.09 -7.09
N ILE A 52 -3.42 14.17 -5.77
CA ILE A 52 -3.79 13.02 -4.92
C ILE A 52 -5.16 13.32 -4.32
N PRO A 53 -6.27 12.91 -4.98
CA PRO A 53 -7.60 13.08 -4.44
C PRO A 53 -7.77 12.20 -3.19
N GLY A 54 -8.59 12.65 -2.24
CA GLY A 54 -8.75 11.97 -0.94
C GLY A 54 -8.02 12.66 0.23
N GLY A 55 -7.40 13.82 -0.02
CA GLY A 55 -6.89 14.70 1.04
C GLY A 55 -5.66 14.17 1.76
N GLU A 56 -5.49 14.61 3.01
CA GLU A 56 -4.29 14.33 3.82
C GLU A 56 -4.07 12.83 4.05
N ILE A 57 -5.15 12.06 4.22
CA ILE A 57 -5.06 10.60 4.44
C ILE A 57 -4.50 9.91 3.20
N ALA A 58 -5.01 10.25 2.01
CA ALA A 58 -4.51 9.69 0.76
C ALA A 58 -3.03 10.07 0.55
N TYR A 59 -2.67 11.33 0.79
CA TYR A 59 -1.29 11.78 0.67
C TYR A 59 -0.34 11.07 1.65
N ALA A 60 -0.70 10.99 2.93
CA ALA A 60 0.08 10.29 3.94
C ALA A 60 0.23 8.80 3.60
N ALA A 61 -0.85 8.14 3.21
CA ALA A 61 -0.83 6.74 2.80
C ALA A 61 0.11 6.50 1.62
N TRP A 62 0.14 7.39 0.62
CA TRP A 62 1.08 7.31 -0.49
C TRP A 62 2.54 7.45 -0.04
N VAL A 63 2.85 8.49 0.75
CA VAL A 63 4.21 8.75 1.25
C VAL A 63 4.71 7.58 2.10
N GLU A 64 3.88 7.10 3.02
CA GLU A 64 4.21 5.98 3.89
C GLU A 64 4.29 4.65 3.14
N ALA A 65 3.45 4.41 2.13
CA ALA A 65 3.50 3.19 1.33
C ALA A 65 4.82 3.09 0.54
N ARG A 66 5.27 4.20 -0.06
CA ARG A 66 6.56 4.26 -0.76
C ARG A 66 7.72 3.95 0.18
N SER A 67 7.76 4.64 1.33
CA SER A 67 8.79 4.40 2.33
C SER A 67 8.76 2.96 2.83
N SER A 68 7.58 2.45 3.17
CA SER A 68 7.39 1.07 3.63
C SER A 68 7.88 0.06 2.61
N PHE A 69 7.56 0.24 1.33
CA PHE A 69 8.00 -0.66 0.26
C PHE A 69 9.51 -0.69 0.15
N VAL A 70 10.15 0.49 0.15
CA VAL A 70 11.60 0.60 0.09
C VAL A 70 12.24 -0.10 1.28
N HIS A 71 11.69 0.04 2.49
CA HIS A 71 12.23 -0.57 3.72
C HIS A 71 11.87 -2.06 3.90
N GLY A 72 11.12 -2.68 3.01
CA GLY A 72 10.73 -4.09 3.14
C GLY A 72 9.54 -4.33 4.07
N ASN A 73 8.85 -3.27 4.51
CA ASN A 73 7.64 -3.33 5.32
C ASN A 73 6.43 -3.70 4.43
N PHE A 74 6.42 -4.93 3.91
CA PHE A 74 5.50 -5.37 2.86
C PHE A 74 4.04 -5.39 3.31
N VAL A 75 3.76 -5.82 4.54
CA VAL A 75 2.39 -5.79 5.10
C VAL A 75 1.87 -4.36 5.15
N ALA A 76 2.66 -3.43 5.68
CA ALA A 76 2.31 -2.01 5.74
C ALA A 76 2.08 -1.44 4.33
N THR A 77 2.94 -1.81 3.36
CA THR A 77 2.78 -1.39 1.96
C THR A 77 1.43 -1.79 1.38
N VAL A 78 0.97 -3.02 1.62
CA VAL A 78 -0.35 -3.49 1.14
C VAL A 78 -1.46 -2.68 1.79
N LEU A 79 -1.45 -2.55 3.12
CA LEU A 79 -2.51 -1.84 3.85
C LEU A 79 -2.59 -0.34 3.50
N LEU A 80 -1.45 0.32 3.36
CA LEU A 80 -1.37 1.74 2.98
C LEU A 80 -1.80 1.95 1.52
N SER A 81 -1.44 1.05 0.61
CA SER A 81 -1.91 1.10 -0.79
C SER A 81 -3.43 0.92 -0.88
N GLN A 82 -4.01 0.09 -0.01
CA GLN A 82 -5.46 -0.05 0.10
C GLN A 82 -6.14 1.21 0.64
N ALA A 83 -5.60 1.80 1.70
CA ALA A 83 -6.11 3.05 2.26
C ALA A 83 -6.08 4.17 1.22
N LEU A 84 -4.96 4.31 0.49
CA LEU A 84 -4.84 5.25 -0.62
C LEU A 84 -5.92 5.00 -1.68
N ALA A 85 -6.05 3.77 -2.15
CA ALA A 85 -7.01 3.41 -3.19
C ALA A 85 -8.46 3.73 -2.78
N GLU A 86 -8.85 3.38 -1.54
CA GLU A 86 -10.18 3.65 -1.02
C GLU A 86 -10.48 5.16 -0.96
N GLN A 87 -9.54 5.95 -0.42
CA GLN A 87 -9.69 7.42 -0.35
C GLN A 87 -9.74 8.06 -1.73
N MET A 88 -8.89 7.61 -2.66
CA MET A 88 -8.88 8.12 -4.02
C MET A 88 -10.18 7.81 -4.76
N LEU A 89 -10.67 6.57 -4.72
CA LEU A 89 -11.92 6.21 -5.39
C LEU A 89 -13.12 6.96 -4.82
N ALA A 90 -13.19 7.10 -3.49
CA ALA A 90 -14.26 7.85 -2.85
C ALA A 90 -14.22 9.33 -3.25
N ALA A 91 -13.02 9.93 -3.28
CA ALA A 91 -12.86 11.31 -3.71
C ALA A 91 -13.19 11.51 -5.20
N MET A 92 -12.82 10.57 -6.08
CA MET A 92 -13.20 10.66 -7.49
C MET A 92 -14.72 10.71 -7.68
N LEU A 93 -15.50 9.97 -6.89
CA LEU A 93 -16.97 10.00 -6.95
C LEU A 93 -17.59 11.31 -6.43
N THR A 94 -16.92 12.02 -5.52
CA THR A 94 -17.40 13.31 -4.98
C THR A 94 -16.87 14.52 -5.74
N MET A 95 -15.75 14.37 -6.45
CA MET A 95 -15.13 15.45 -7.20
C MET A 95 -15.82 15.65 -8.56
N GLY A 96 -16.04 16.92 -8.93
CA GLY A 96 -16.61 17.31 -10.22
C GLY A 96 -18.04 17.83 -10.13
N LEU A 97 -18.58 18.28 -11.27
CA LEU A 97 -19.93 18.84 -11.39
C LEU A 97 -21.03 17.80 -11.17
N ASP A 98 -20.73 16.52 -11.43
CA ASP A 98 -21.64 15.37 -11.27
C ASP A 98 -21.34 14.55 -10.00
N GLY A 99 -20.72 15.18 -8.99
CA GLY A 99 -20.38 14.56 -7.72
C GLY A 99 -21.60 13.98 -7.01
N GLU A 100 -21.51 12.71 -6.61
CA GLU A 100 -22.63 12.05 -5.91
C GLU A 100 -22.54 12.30 -4.40
N PRO A 101 -23.68 12.51 -3.70
CA PRO A 101 -23.71 12.36 -2.26
C PRO A 101 -23.40 10.92 -1.89
N ILE A 102 -22.19 10.69 -1.36
CA ILE A 102 -21.78 9.41 -0.81
C ILE A 102 -22.24 9.36 0.66
N PRO A 103 -22.72 8.21 1.16
CA PRO A 103 -23.01 8.07 2.59
C PRO A 103 -21.75 8.37 3.44
N PRO A 104 -21.91 8.78 4.72
CA PRO A 104 -20.78 9.12 5.60
C PRO A 104 -19.74 8.01 5.74
N LYS A 105 -20.14 6.76 5.51
CA LYS A 105 -19.29 5.59 5.42
C LYS A 105 -19.76 4.75 4.24
N ILE A 106 -18.96 4.70 3.18
CA ILE A 106 -19.17 3.79 2.05
C ILE A 106 -18.17 2.64 2.14
N ASP A 107 -18.61 1.44 1.78
CA ASP A 107 -17.74 0.28 1.67
C ASP A 107 -16.88 0.38 0.40
N PHE A 108 -15.59 0.04 0.50
CA PHE A 108 -14.64 0.07 -0.63
C PHE A 108 -15.18 -0.69 -1.86
N ARG A 109 -15.84 -1.85 -1.69
CA ARG A 109 -16.38 -2.61 -2.84
C ARG A 109 -17.50 -1.85 -3.52
N MET A 110 -18.33 -1.16 -2.75
CA MET A 110 -19.42 -0.34 -3.28
C MET A 110 -18.87 0.87 -4.04
N THR A 111 -17.86 1.55 -3.48
CA THR A 111 -17.16 2.67 -4.15
C THR A 111 -16.59 2.22 -5.49
N LEU A 112 -15.91 1.07 -5.51
CA LEU A 112 -15.31 0.52 -6.72
C LEU A 112 -16.33 0.25 -7.82
N LYS A 113 -17.45 -0.39 -7.48
CA LYS A 113 -18.54 -0.65 -8.42
C LYS A 113 -19.13 0.62 -9.03
N ARG A 114 -19.25 1.68 -8.22
CA ARG A 114 -19.74 2.99 -8.68
C ARG A 114 -18.74 3.67 -9.62
N CYS A 115 -17.45 3.64 -9.31
CA CYS A 115 -16.41 4.17 -10.20
C CYS A 115 -16.39 3.44 -11.55
N LEU A 116 -16.51 2.11 -11.53
CA LEU A 116 -16.57 1.29 -12.74
C LEU A 116 -17.83 1.59 -13.57
N ALA A 117 -19.00 1.71 -12.93
CA ALA A 117 -20.26 2.01 -13.62
C ALA A 117 -20.30 3.40 -14.29
N ARG A 118 -19.37 4.29 -13.92
CA ARG A 118 -19.20 5.64 -14.48
C ARG A 118 -17.99 5.74 -15.42
N ASP A 119 -17.40 4.61 -15.81
CA ASP A 119 -16.20 4.55 -16.67
C ASP A 119 -15.00 5.37 -16.15
N MET A 120 -14.94 5.62 -14.83
CA MET A 120 -13.83 6.36 -14.19
C MET A 120 -12.56 5.51 -14.11
N ILE A 121 -12.73 4.19 -14.11
CA ILE A 121 -11.66 3.19 -14.11
C ILE A 121 -11.99 2.10 -15.12
N SER A 122 -10.95 1.45 -15.64
CA SER A 122 -11.13 0.31 -16.53
C SER A 122 -11.61 -0.94 -15.77
N GLN A 123 -12.27 -1.88 -16.46
CA GLN A 123 -12.60 -3.19 -15.88
C GLN A 123 -11.35 -3.93 -15.38
N ARG A 124 -10.21 -3.75 -16.07
CA ARG A 124 -8.93 -4.33 -15.66
C ARG A 124 -8.48 -3.79 -14.31
N ASP A 125 -8.51 -2.46 -14.14
CA ASP A 125 -8.15 -1.84 -12.87
C ASP A 125 -9.13 -2.22 -11.77
N ALA A 126 -10.42 -2.35 -12.08
CA ALA A 126 -11.41 -2.84 -11.13
C ALA A 126 -11.10 -4.25 -10.63
N ASN A 127 -10.79 -5.20 -11.52
CA ASN A 127 -10.42 -6.56 -11.13
C ASN A 127 -9.16 -6.59 -10.25
N ASP A 128 -8.16 -5.78 -10.60
CA ASP A 128 -6.95 -5.70 -9.79
C ASP A 128 -7.18 -5.01 -8.44
N LEU A 129 -8.08 -4.03 -8.36
CA LEU A 129 -8.49 -3.41 -7.10
C LEU A 129 -9.27 -4.38 -6.21
N GLU A 130 -10.13 -5.23 -6.78
CA GLU A 130 -10.78 -6.32 -6.03
C GLU A 130 -9.75 -7.29 -5.48
N ARG A 131 -8.76 -7.68 -6.29
CA ARG A 131 -7.65 -8.51 -5.82
C ARG A 131 -6.87 -7.82 -4.69
N LEU A 132 -6.60 -6.52 -4.80
CA LEU A 132 -5.95 -5.74 -3.76
C LEU A 132 -6.77 -5.76 -2.46
N MET A 133 -8.11 -5.64 -2.56
CA MET A 133 -9.01 -5.74 -1.41
C MET A 133 -8.91 -7.10 -0.70
N GLU A 134 -8.84 -8.18 -1.46
CA GLU A 134 -8.74 -9.54 -0.92
C GLU A 134 -7.43 -9.79 -0.18
N MET A 135 -6.34 -9.10 -0.55
CA MET A 135 -5.04 -9.23 0.13
C MET A 135 -5.04 -8.76 1.58
N ARG A 136 -5.92 -7.82 1.97
CA ARG A 136 -6.03 -7.38 3.37
C ARG A 136 -6.43 -8.51 4.29
N ASN A 137 -7.35 -9.34 3.83
CA ASN A 137 -8.05 -10.30 4.67
C ASN A 137 -7.11 -11.26 5.42
N PRO A 138 -6.12 -11.90 4.76
CA PRO A 138 -5.15 -12.73 5.47
C PRO A 138 -4.10 -11.94 6.28
N LEU A 139 -3.97 -10.63 6.05
CA LEU A 139 -3.01 -9.76 6.76
C LEU A 139 -3.61 -9.13 8.02
N SER A 140 -4.91 -8.82 8.02
CA SER A 140 -5.60 -8.15 9.14
C SER A 140 -6.46 -9.08 9.99
N HIS A 141 -6.79 -10.28 9.50
CA HIS A 141 -7.63 -11.23 10.21
C HIS A 141 -6.95 -12.60 10.29
N HIS A 142 -7.00 -13.24 11.46
CA HIS A 142 -6.47 -14.58 11.64
C HIS A 142 -7.17 -15.57 10.70
N ARG A 143 -6.38 -16.39 10.00
CA ARG A 143 -6.85 -17.44 9.09
C ARG A 143 -6.31 -18.79 9.55
N LEU A 144 -7.18 -19.79 9.53
CA LEU A 144 -6.78 -21.17 9.76
C LEU A 144 -5.89 -21.68 8.61
N ILE A 145 -5.12 -22.74 8.85
CA ILE A 145 -4.11 -23.25 7.89
C ILE A 145 -4.74 -23.92 6.65
N ASP A 146 -6.01 -24.29 6.72
CA ASP A 146 -6.84 -24.82 5.64
C ASP A 146 -7.40 -23.73 4.71
N ASP A 147 -7.32 -22.45 5.11
CA ASP A 147 -7.66 -21.33 4.23
C ASP A 147 -6.58 -21.15 3.13
N PRO A 148 -6.94 -21.19 1.83
CA PRO A 148 -5.98 -21.00 0.73
C PRO A 148 -5.26 -19.64 0.75
N SER A 149 -5.84 -18.63 1.39
CA SER A 149 -5.25 -17.30 1.54
C SER A 149 -4.26 -17.20 2.71
N ASN A 150 -4.19 -18.21 3.59
CA ASN A 150 -3.26 -18.24 4.71
C ASN A 150 -1.80 -18.26 4.20
N LEU A 151 -0.94 -17.41 4.77
CA LEU A 151 0.44 -17.27 4.31
C LEU A 151 1.22 -18.59 4.40
N SER A 152 1.14 -19.29 5.53
CA SER A 152 1.81 -20.57 5.73
C SER A 152 1.29 -21.63 4.76
N ARG A 153 -0.01 -21.61 4.46
CA ARG A 153 -0.60 -22.50 3.44
C ARG A 153 -0.01 -22.23 2.06
N ARG A 154 0.06 -20.96 1.64
CA ARG A 154 0.66 -20.56 0.35
C ARG A 154 2.14 -20.97 0.26
N VAL A 155 2.90 -20.83 1.34
CA VAL A 155 4.31 -21.26 1.40
C VAL A 155 4.44 -22.75 1.12
N ILE A 156 3.59 -23.58 1.73
CA ILE A 156 3.58 -25.03 1.53
C ILE A 156 3.19 -25.37 0.08
N ASP A 157 2.11 -24.77 -0.42
CA ASP A 157 1.56 -25.10 -1.73
C ASP A 157 2.47 -24.65 -2.89
N GLN A 158 3.06 -23.46 -2.78
CA GLN A 158 3.86 -22.85 -3.86
C GLN A 158 5.36 -23.07 -3.70
N ARG A 159 5.82 -23.56 -2.54
CA ARG A 159 7.24 -23.77 -2.21
C ARG A 159 8.07 -22.49 -2.35
N VAL A 160 7.46 -21.37 -1.99
CA VAL A 160 8.06 -20.03 -2.01
C VAL A 160 8.07 -19.51 -0.57
N SER A 161 9.11 -18.76 -0.18
CA SER A 161 9.21 -18.25 1.18
C SER A 161 8.08 -17.26 1.51
N GLY A 162 7.71 -17.16 2.78
CA GLY A 162 6.68 -16.21 3.23
C GLY A 162 7.06 -14.76 2.91
N GLU A 163 8.34 -14.43 3.00
CA GLU A 163 8.88 -13.13 2.62
C GLU A 163 8.66 -12.82 1.13
N GLU A 164 8.98 -13.76 0.25
CA GLU A 164 8.79 -13.58 -1.20
C GLU A 164 7.31 -13.44 -1.56
N HIS A 165 6.44 -14.16 -0.88
CA HIS A 165 4.98 -13.97 -0.99
C HIS A 165 4.56 -12.55 -0.61
N LEU A 166 5.00 -12.05 0.54
CA LEU A 166 4.70 -10.70 1.01
C LEU A 166 5.29 -9.65 0.06
N ARG A 167 6.51 -9.86 -0.44
CA ARG A 167 7.16 -8.98 -1.42
C ARG A 167 6.37 -8.88 -2.72
N ARG A 168 5.84 -10.01 -3.22
CA ARG A 168 4.99 -10.04 -4.42
C ARG A 168 3.67 -9.32 -4.20
N ASP A 169 3.02 -9.54 -3.05
CA ASP A 169 1.77 -8.87 -2.69
C ASP A 169 1.99 -7.35 -2.57
N ALA A 170 3.07 -6.92 -1.91
CA ALA A 170 3.45 -5.50 -1.80
C ALA A 170 3.84 -4.87 -3.13
N THR A 171 4.57 -5.61 -3.99
CA THR A 171 4.90 -5.17 -5.35
C THR A 171 3.64 -4.91 -6.17
N PHE A 172 2.69 -5.83 -6.10
CA PHE A 172 1.39 -5.66 -6.76
C PHE A 172 0.65 -4.44 -6.20
N ALA A 173 0.56 -4.33 -4.87
CA ALA A 173 -0.17 -3.25 -4.20
C ALA A 173 0.40 -1.85 -4.53
N ILE A 174 1.71 -1.66 -4.46
CA ILE A 174 2.33 -0.37 -4.79
C ILE A 174 2.21 -0.04 -6.28
N SER A 175 2.25 -1.06 -7.15
CA SER A 175 2.02 -0.87 -8.59
C SER A 175 0.58 -0.44 -8.88
N MET A 176 -0.40 -0.95 -8.10
CA MET A 176 -1.79 -0.50 -8.18
C MET A 176 -1.95 0.95 -7.77
N ALA A 177 -1.34 1.35 -6.64
CA ALA A 177 -1.32 2.73 -6.18
C ALA A 177 -0.74 3.68 -7.24
N VAL A 178 0.39 3.30 -7.83
CA VAL A 178 1.04 4.01 -8.93
C VAL A 178 0.08 4.17 -10.11
N ARG A 179 -0.59 3.09 -10.56
CA ARG A 179 -1.56 3.16 -11.66
C ARG A 179 -2.78 4.02 -11.36
N LEU A 180 -3.30 4.00 -10.13
CA LEU A 180 -4.38 4.90 -9.73
C LEU A 180 -3.95 6.36 -9.87
N LEU A 181 -2.77 6.72 -9.38
CA LEU A 181 -2.20 8.06 -9.54
C LEU A 181 -1.96 8.43 -11.02
N ALA A 182 -1.89 7.44 -11.90
CA ALA A 182 -1.73 7.62 -13.34
C ALA A 182 -3.05 7.87 -14.08
N LEU A 183 -4.22 7.74 -13.45
CA LEU A 183 -5.51 7.84 -14.12
C LEU A 183 -5.70 9.23 -14.77
N PRO A 184 -6.24 9.30 -16.00
CA PRO A 184 -6.35 10.56 -16.74
C PRO A 184 -7.07 11.67 -15.96
N MET A 185 -8.16 11.32 -15.28
CA MET A 185 -8.96 12.26 -14.50
C MET A 185 -8.26 12.89 -13.30
N ILE A 186 -7.11 12.34 -12.90
CA ILE A 186 -6.31 12.77 -11.75
C ILE A 186 -5.10 13.61 -12.20
N ARG A 187 -4.73 13.52 -13.49
CA ARG A 187 -3.61 14.27 -14.05
C ARG A 187 -4.03 15.73 -14.22
N LEU A 188 -3.16 16.65 -13.79
CA LEU A 188 -3.37 18.08 -14.02
C LEU A 188 -2.68 18.50 -15.31
N GLY A 189 -3.47 19.10 -16.21
CA GLY A 189 -3.03 19.70 -17.48
C GLY A 189 -3.26 18.80 -18.69
N ASP A 190 -4.08 19.28 -19.62
CA ASP A 190 -4.13 18.83 -21.01
C ASP A 190 -2.94 19.42 -21.80
#